data_AF-A0A2R6MUP3-F1
#
_entry.id   AF-A0A2R6MUP3-F1
#
_cell.length_a   1.000
_cell.length_b   1.000
_cell.length_c   1.000
_cell.angle_alpha   90.00
_cell.angle_beta   90.00
_cell.angle_gamma   90.00
#
_symmetry.space_group_name_H-M   'P 1'
#
loop_
_entity.id
_entity.type
_entity.pdbx_description
1 polymer ?
#
loop_
_entity_poly.entity_id
_entity_poly.type
_entity_poly.pdbx_seq_one_letter_code
_entity_poly.pdbx_strand_id
1 'polypeptide(L)' 'MLLGPDAQEELMVEWSRDADRVNLNGIAYVGPGIKARAASANIDADYEIRTFDDFNEGLSWAQSL' A
#
# COMPACT_ATOMS: atom_id res chain seq x y z
N MET A 1 5.91 16.69 -7.25
CA MET A 1 6.20 17.23 -5.90
C MET A 1 6.21 16.01 -4.98
N LEU A 2 7.36 15.58 -4.46
CA LEU A 2 7.41 14.49 -3.47
C LEU A 2 6.99 15.09 -2.12
N LEU A 3 6.08 14.42 -1.42
CA LEU A 3 5.69 14.80 -0.05
C LEU A 3 6.91 14.73 0.87
N GLY A 4 7.03 15.69 1.78
CA GLY A 4 8.04 15.66 2.83
C GLY A 4 7.86 14.45 3.78
N PRO A 5 8.89 14.03 4.52
CA PRO A 5 8.84 12.84 5.38
C PRO A 5 7.66 12.82 6.34
N ASP A 6 7.41 13.93 7.04
CA ASP A 6 6.33 14.06 8.03
C ASP A 6 4.94 13.88 7.38
N ALA A 7 4.76 14.42 6.17
CA ALA A 7 3.52 14.27 5.42
C ALA A 7 3.33 12.83 4.92
N GLN A 8 4.41 12.09 4.65
CA GLN A 8 4.34 10.68 4.32
C GLN A 8 3.95 9.85 5.54
N GLU A 9 4.52 10.13 6.71
CA GLU A 9 4.18 9.46 7.97
C GLU A 9 2.71 9.69 8.36
N GLU A 10 2.22 10.93 8.30
CA GLU A 10 0.83 11.26 8.60
C GLU A 10 -0.16 10.56 7.65
N LEU A 11 0.18 10.48 6.35
CA LEU A 11 -0.59 9.72 5.37
C LEU A 11 -0.62 8.21 5.67
N MET A 12 0.51 7.64 6.11
CA MET A 12 0.56 6.22 6.47
C MET A 12 -0.29 5.92 7.70
N VAL A 13 -0.26 6.78 8.73
CA VAL A 13 -1.09 6.61 9.94
C VAL A 13 -2.58 6.64 9.61
N GLU A 14 -3.03 7.63 8.84
CA GLU A 14 -4.45 7.73 8.46
C GLU A 14 -4.88 6.58 7.54
N TRP A 15 -4.01 6.14 6.63
CA TRP A 15 -4.29 4.99 5.76
C TRP A 15 -4.42 3.69 6.55
N SER A 16 -3.50 3.41 7.48
CA SER A 16 -3.60 2.24 8.38
C SER A 16 -4.90 2.29 9.19
N ARG A 17 -5.26 3.46 9.73
CA ARG A 17 -6.48 3.61 10.53
C ARG A 17 -7.76 3.39 9.72
N ASP A 18 -7.81 3.89 8.49
CA ASP A 18 -8.95 3.65 7.60
C ASP A 18 -8.98 2.21 7.11
N ALA A 19 -7.82 1.61 6.82
CA ALA A 19 -7.67 0.23 6.41
C ALA A 19 -8.11 -0.78 7.49
N ASP A 20 -8.00 -0.44 8.78
CA ASP A 20 -8.58 -1.25 9.86
C ASP A 20 -10.12 -1.12 9.94
N ARG A 21 -10.66 0.01 9.47
CA ARG A 21 -12.09 0.31 9.51
C ARG A 21 -12.86 -0.32 8.36
N VAL A 22 -12.27 -0.38 7.18
CA VAL A 22 -12.78 -1.18 6.04
C VAL A 22 -12.09 -2.51 6.10
N ASN A 23 -12.80 -3.61 6.38
CA ASN A 23 -12.23 -4.96 6.43
C ASN A 23 -11.56 -5.36 5.09
N LEU A 24 -10.32 -4.95 4.88
CA LEU A 24 -9.56 -5.15 3.66
C LEU A 24 -9.07 -6.59 3.60
N ASN A 25 -9.22 -7.22 2.44
CA ASN A 25 -8.66 -8.55 2.19
C ASN A 25 -7.16 -8.47 1.82
N GLY A 26 -6.69 -7.32 1.31
CA GLY A 26 -5.30 -7.10 0.92
C GLY A 26 -5.05 -5.73 0.28
N ILE A 27 -3.77 -5.37 0.13
CA ILE A 27 -3.30 -4.12 -0.48
C ILE A 27 -2.38 -4.41 -1.67
N ALA A 28 -2.73 -3.88 -2.83
CA ALA A 28 -1.90 -3.95 -4.04
C ALA A 28 -1.10 -2.65 -4.18
N TYR A 29 0.19 -2.69 -3.88
CA TYR A 29 1.06 -1.54 -4.09
C TYR A 29 1.67 -1.59 -5.49
N VAL A 30 1.34 -0.64 -6.35
CA VAL A 30 1.88 -0.56 -7.72
C VAL A 30 2.94 0.53 -7.80
N GLY A 31 4.17 0.16 -8.14
CA GLY A 31 5.24 1.12 -8.36
C GLY A 31 6.59 0.45 -8.61
N PRO A 32 7.58 1.18 -9.16
CA PRO A 32 8.85 0.60 -9.56
C PRO A 32 9.63 0.02 -8.37
N GLY A 33 9.78 -1.31 -8.36
CA GLY A 33 10.68 -2.17 -7.60
C GLY A 33 11.02 -1.73 -6.17
N ILE A 34 12.03 -0.87 -6.03
CA ILE A 34 12.61 -0.50 -4.72
C ILE A 34 11.70 0.45 -3.94
N LYS A 35 11.01 1.37 -4.62
CA LYS A 35 10.13 2.34 -3.95
C LYS A 35 8.87 1.67 -3.41
N ALA A 36 8.36 0.69 -4.15
CA ALA A 36 7.22 -0.10 -3.73
C ALA A 36 7.49 -0.91 -2.47
N ARG A 37 8.63 -1.58 -2.41
CA ARG A 37 9.06 -2.32 -1.21
C ARG A 37 9.30 -1.43 -0.01
N ALA A 38 9.92 -0.25 -0.21
CA ALA A 38 10.18 0.67 0.87
C ALA A 38 8.90 1.26 1.46
N ALA A 39 7.90 1.57 0.61
CA ALA A 39 6.61 2.04 1.06
C ALA A 39 5.82 0.93 1.77
N SER A 40 5.77 -0.29 1.21
CA SER A 40 5.05 -1.41 1.83
C SER A 40 5.63 -1.83 3.17
N ALA A 41 6.95 -1.72 3.36
CA ALA A 41 7.61 -2.09 4.62
C ALA A 41 7.23 -1.19 5.82
N ASN A 42 6.67 -0.01 5.56
CA ASN A 42 6.22 0.92 6.60
C ASN A 42 4.71 0.82 6.86
N ILE A 43 3.99 -0.04 6.14
CA ILE A 43 2.57 -0.27 6.37
C ILE A 43 2.48 -1.40 7.41
N ASP A 44 2.20 -1.04 8.65
CA ASP A 44 1.84 -1.98 9.71
C ASP A 44 0.35 -2.30 9.56
N ALA A 45 0.07 -3.52 9.11
CA ALA A 45 -1.23 -3.95 8.64
C ALA A 45 -1.36 -5.47 8.73
N ASP A 46 -2.50 -5.95 9.21
CA ASP A 46 -2.80 -7.39 9.30
C ASP A 46 -3.19 -8.02 7.94
N TYR A 47 -3.28 -7.22 6.87
CA TYR A 47 -3.72 -7.62 5.55
C TYR A 47 -2.54 -7.96 4.63
N GLU A 48 -2.78 -8.87 3.66
CA GLU A 48 -1.74 -9.26 2.71
C GLU A 48 -1.36 -8.06 1.81
N ILE A 49 -0.09 -7.67 1.83
CA ILE A 49 0.45 -6.62 0.95
C ILE A 49 1.29 -7.26 -0.15
N ARG A 50 0.95 -6.99 -1.42
CA ARG A 50 1.77 -7.39 -2.57
C ARG A 50 2.19 -6.18 -3.41
N THR A 51 3.44 -6.20 -3.85
CA THR A 51 4.00 -5.18 -4.73
C THR A 51 3.98 -5.62 -6.18
N PHE A 52 3.57 -4.74 -7.08
CA PHE A 52 3.51 -4.98 -8.52
C PHE A 52 4.26 -3.87 -9.27
N ASP A 53 4.97 -4.23 -10.34
CA ASP A 53 5.60 -3.26 -11.24
C ASP A 53 4.62 -2.78 -12.34
N ASP A 54 3.52 -3.50 -12.56
CA ASP A 54 2.45 -3.17 -13.51
C ASP A 54 1.10 -2.93 -12.81
N PHE A 55 0.36 -1.94 -13.29
CA PHE A 55 -0.92 -1.56 -12.72
C PHE A 55 -2.02 -2.61 -12.95
N ASN A 56 -2.07 -3.20 -14.14
CA ASN A 56 -3.12 -4.17 -14.48
C ASN A 56 -2.91 -5.48 -13.72
N GLU A 57 -1.65 -5.88 -13.50
CA GLU A 57 -1.33 -7.03 -12.65
C GLU A 57 -1.81 -6.82 -11.21
N GLY A 58 -1.54 -5.64 -10.63
CA GLY A 58 -2.00 -5.30 -9.29
C GLY A 58 -3.52 -5.25 -9.17
N LEU A 59 -4.20 -4.68 -10.17
CA LEU A 59 -5.67 -4.63 -10.21
C LEU A 59 -6.29 -6.04 -10.32
N SER A 60 -5.74 -6.89 -11.19
CA SER A 60 -6.20 -8.27 -11.39
C SER A 60 -6.10 -9.08 -10.10
N TRP A 61 -4.98 -8.95 -9.37
CA TRP A 61 -4.82 -9.61 -8.07
C TRP A 61 -5.84 -9.09 -7.04
N ALA A 62 -6.01 -7.77 -6.93
CA ALA A 62 -6.95 -7.18 -5.98
C ALA A 62 -8.40 -7.62 -6.23
N GLN A 63 -8.78 -7.88 -7.50
CA GLN A 63 -10.09 -8.41 -7.87
C GLN A 63 -10.26 -9.92 -7.58
N SER A 64 -9.17 -10.63 -7.30
CA SER A 64 -9.19 -12.07 -7.00
C SER A 64 -9.26 -12.41 -5.51
N LEU A 65 -9.18 -11.40 -4.64
CA LEU A 65 -9.23 -11.51 -3.18
C LEU A 65 -10.65 -11.62 -2.61
#